data_AF-A0A8J4UPN6-F1
#
_entry.id   AF-A0A8J4UPN6-F1
#
_cell.length_a   1.000
_cell.length_b   1.000
_cell.length_c   1.000
_cell.angle_alpha   90.00
_cell.angle_beta   90.00
_cell.angle_gamma   90.00
#
_symmetry.space_group_name_H-M   'P 1'
#
loop_
_entity.id
_entity.type
_entity.pdbx_description
1 polymer ?
#
loop_
_entity_poly.entity_id
_entity_poly.type
_entity_poly.pdbx_seq_one_letter_code
_entity_poly.pdbx_strand_id
1 'polypeptide(L)'
;MAKISPCFKGTFVFFNSLFAIFGIVIIVLGLLAQPYVEEPNARTGVIGMYVIGSVIFCVAVLGAYGAHKESKCALIVFFIVMCLATAGMLRTAISLVIARPEMSSILSEHFKTDSSLTKDQEQALNPIQEHFHCCGLFNGYRDWRDEVPDSCNCVNPNAGDTCEMVSSRSVWSQPCGLILTEYVMVITMAVFFSLAALA
;
A
#
# COMPACT_ATOMS: atom_id res chain seq x y z
N MET A 1 -16.99 -31.19 18.26
CA MET A 1 -16.51 -30.43 17.09
C MET A 1 -17.57 -29.39 16.76
N ALA A 2 -17.30 -28.10 17.02
CA ALA A 2 -18.26 -27.04 16.73
C ALA A 2 -18.50 -27.00 15.22
N LYS A 3 -19.78 -27.07 14.81
CA LYS A 3 -20.17 -26.99 13.40
C LYS A 3 -20.00 -25.53 12.98
N ILE A 4 -18.88 -25.21 12.33
CA ILE A 4 -18.62 -23.88 11.78
C ILE A 4 -19.79 -23.49 10.88
N SER A 5 -20.31 -22.27 11.06
CA SER A 5 -21.46 -21.81 10.29
C SER A 5 -21.07 -21.76 8.80
N PRO A 6 -21.92 -22.28 7.89
CA PRO A 6 -21.63 -22.30 6.45
C PRO A 6 -21.31 -20.91 5.89
N CYS A 7 -21.89 -19.86 6.49
CA CYS A 7 -21.65 -18.47 6.16
C CYS A 7 -20.16 -18.08 6.32
N PHE A 8 -19.54 -18.46 7.44
CA PHE A 8 -18.15 -18.10 7.75
C PHE A 8 -17.16 -18.73 6.76
N LYS A 9 -17.37 -20.01 6.45
CA LYS A 9 -16.60 -20.74 5.44
C LYS A 9 -16.77 -20.10 4.05
N GLY A 10 -18.00 -19.74 3.68
CA GLY A 10 -18.30 -19.08 2.41
C GLY A 10 -17.58 -17.73 2.27
N THR A 11 -17.65 -16.89 3.30
CA THR A 11 -16.98 -15.59 3.34
C THR A 11 -15.46 -15.72 3.23
N PHE A 12 -14.85 -16.65 3.98
CA PHE A 12 -13.41 -16.88 3.92
C PHE A 12 -12.95 -17.35 2.54
N VAL A 13 -13.68 -18.28 1.91
CA VAL A 13 -13.38 -18.76 0.55
C VAL A 13 -13.56 -17.64 -0.48
N PHE A 14 -14.61 -16.83 -0.35
CA PHE A 14 -14.87 -15.70 -1.24
C PHE A 14 -13.71 -14.70 -1.23
N PHE A 15 -13.29 -14.23 -0.05
CA PHE A 15 -12.20 -13.26 0.06
C PHE A 15 -10.86 -13.83 -0.42
N ASN A 16 -10.52 -15.07 -0.06
CA ASN A 16 -9.32 -15.72 -0.60
C ASN A 16 -9.39 -15.89 -2.13
N SER A 17 -10.55 -16.16 -2.70
CA SER A 17 -10.71 -16.24 -4.16
C SER A 17 -10.46 -14.88 -4.83
N LEU A 18 -10.95 -13.78 -4.23
CA LEU A 18 -10.65 -12.43 -4.71
C LEU A 18 -9.15 -12.14 -4.65
N PHE A 19 -8.46 -12.47 -3.55
CA PHE A 19 -7.01 -12.28 -3.45
C PHE A 19 -6.23 -13.11 -4.45
N ALA A 20 -6.67 -14.34 -4.75
CA ALA A 20 -6.06 -15.14 -5.79
C ALA A 20 -6.18 -14.46 -7.17
N ILE A 21 -7.35 -13.89 -7.49
CA ILE A 21 -7.56 -13.13 -8.73
C ILE A 21 -6.66 -11.89 -8.76
N PHE A 22 -6.59 -11.12 -7.67
CA PHE A 22 -5.68 -9.95 -7.59
C PHE A 22 -4.22 -10.35 -7.78
N GLY A 23 -3.78 -11.47 -7.18
CA GLY A 23 -2.43 -12.00 -7.38
C GLY A 23 -2.14 -12.32 -8.85
N ILE A 24 -3.07 -12.95 -9.56
CA ILE A 24 -2.96 -13.22 -10.99
C ILE A 24 -2.88 -11.90 -11.79
N VAL A 25 -3.75 -10.93 -11.49
CA VAL A 25 -3.75 -9.63 -12.16
C VAL A 25 -2.39 -8.94 -12.01
N ILE A 26 -1.81 -8.93 -10.81
CA ILE A 26 -0.48 -8.34 -10.57
C ILE A 26 0.60 -9.04 -11.40
N ILE A 27 0.60 -10.37 -11.46
CA ILE A 27 1.54 -11.14 -12.28
C ILE A 27 1.40 -10.81 -13.76
N VAL A 28 0.16 -10.73 -14.26
CA VAL A 28 -0.13 -10.38 -15.66
C VAL A 28 0.33 -8.95 -15.96
N LEU A 29 0.08 -7.99 -15.06
CA LEU A 29 0.58 -6.62 -15.22
C LEU A 29 2.11 -6.59 -15.26
N GLY A 30 2.80 -7.38 -14.43
CA GLY A 30 4.26 -7.54 -14.51
C GLY A 30 4.73 -8.06 -15.87
N LEU A 31 4.05 -9.09 -16.41
CA LEU A 31 4.33 -9.63 -17.76
C LEU A 31 4.14 -8.58 -18.84
N LEU A 32 3.05 -7.81 -18.76
CA LEU A 32 2.72 -6.76 -19.73
C LEU A 32 3.67 -5.56 -19.63
N ALA A 33 4.19 -5.25 -18.44
CA ALA A 33 5.11 -4.15 -18.20
C ALA A 33 6.56 -4.48 -18.59
N GLN A 34 6.97 -5.75 -18.47
CA GLN A 34 8.33 -6.21 -18.74
C GLN A 34 8.98 -5.69 -20.04
N PRO A 35 8.32 -5.66 -21.21
CA PRO A 35 8.94 -5.18 -22.45
C PRO A 35 9.16 -3.67 -22.50
N TYR A 36 8.47 -2.88 -21.68
CA TYR A 36 8.56 -1.41 -21.68
C TYR A 36 9.58 -0.88 -20.65
N VAL A 37 10.22 -1.78 -19.91
CA VAL A 37 11.07 -1.45 -18.77
C VAL A 37 12.54 -1.72 -19.11
N GLU A 38 13.23 -0.66 -19.55
CA GLU A 38 14.66 -0.71 -19.88
C GLU A 38 15.54 -0.37 -18.67
N GLU A 39 15.07 0.52 -17.79
CA GLU A 39 15.78 0.99 -16.60
C GLU A 39 15.95 -0.11 -15.53
N PRO A 40 17.15 -0.28 -14.93
CA PRO A 40 17.42 -1.34 -13.96
C PRO A 40 16.58 -1.25 -12.69
N ASN A 41 16.30 -0.03 -12.22
CA ASN A 41 15.44 0.19 -11.04
C ASN A 41 13.99 -0.20 -11.32
N ALA A 42 13.47 0.17 -12.49
CA ALA A 42 12.13 -0.22 -12.90
C ALA A 42 12.03 -1.75 -13.13
N ARG A 43 13.10 -2.39 -13.63
CA ARG A 43 13.15 -3.86 -13.78
C ARG A 43 13.07 -4.58 -12.43
N THR A 44 13.68 -4.01 -11.40
CA THR A 44 13.56 -4.50 -10.01
C THR A 44 12.11 -4.41 -9.53
N GLY A 45 11.39 -3.34 -9.90
CA GLY A 45 9.95 -3.20 -9.65
C GLY A 45 9.11 -4.32 -10.28
N VAL A 46 9.38 -4.66 -11.55
CA VAL A 46 8.68 -5.76 -12.26
C VAL A 46 8.96 -7.11 -11.59
N ILE A 47 10.20 -7.39 -11.20
CA ILE A 47 10.54 -8.61 -10.43
C ILE A 47 9.76 -8.63 -9.11
N GLY A 48 9.67 -7.49 -8.42
CA GLY A 48 8.86 -7.32 -7.23
C GLY A 48 7.38 -7.68 -7.46
N MET A 49 6.78 -7.24 -8.57
CA MET A 49 5.40 -7.60 -8.93
C MET A 49 5.22 -9.13 -9.04
N TYR A 50 6.17 -9.85 -9.66
CA TYR A 50 6.09 -11.32 -9.74
C TYR A 50 6.17 -11.98 -8.38
N VAL A 51 7.11 -11.55 -7.53
CA VAL A 51 7.30 -12.13 -6.19
C VAL A 51 6.05 -11.89 -5.34
N ILE A 52 5.60 -10.62 -5.26
CA ILE A 52 4.44 -10.24 -4.45
C ILE A 52 3.17 -10.92 -4.97
N GLY A 53 2.91 -10.87 -6.28
CA GLY A 53 1.74 -11.50 -6.89
C GLY A 53 1.70 -13.01 -6.69
N SER A 54 2.85 -13.69 -6.81
CA SER A 54 2.96 -15.14 -6.58
C SER A 54 2.70 -15.52 -5.13
N VAL A 55 3.24 -14.76 -4.17
CA VAL A 55 3.00 -15.00 -2.74
C VAL A 55 1.52 -14.83 -2.40
N ILE A 56 0.89 -13.73 -2.87
CA ILE A 56 -0.53 -13.48 -2.67
C ILE A 56 -1.37 -14.64 -3.24
N PHE A 57 -1.09 -15.04 -4.48
CA PHE A 57 -1.82 -16.14 -5.14
C PHE A 57 -1.67 -17.47 -4.38
N CYS A 58 -0.44 -17.87 -4.03
CA CYS A 58 -0.18 -19.13 -3.33
C CYS A 58 -0.88 -19.18 -1.96
N VAL A 59 -0.77 -18.10 -1.17
CA VAL A 59 -1.40 -18.02 0.15
C VAL A 59 -2.92 -18.05 0.04
N ALA A 60 -3.48 -17.32 -0.92
CA ALA A 60 -4.92 -17.28 -1.18
C ALA A 60 -5.48 -18.65 -1.61
N VAL A 61 -4.80 -19.35 -2.53
CA VAL A 61 -5.17 -20.71 -2.95
C VAL A 61 -5.07 -21.68 -1.78
N LEU A 62 -4.04 -21.57 -0.95
CA LEU A 62 -3.87 -22.40 0.24
C LEU A 62 -5.02 -22.18 1.25
N GLY A 63 -5.42 -20.93 1.48
CA GLY A 63 -6.58 -20.59 2.31
C GLY A 63 -7.89 -21.17 1.74
N ALA A 64 -8.19 -20.89 0.46
CA ALA A 64 -9.40 -21.41 -0.19
C ALA A 64 -9.45 -22.94 -0.24
N TYR A 65 -8.33 -23.59 -0.55
CA TYR A 65 -8.19 -25.04 -0.57
C TYR A 65 -8.35 -25.65 0.83
N GLY A 66 -7.70 -25.05 1.83
CA GLY A 66 -7.79 -25.48 3.24
C GLY A 66 -9.23 -25.46 3.74
N ALA A 67 -9.97 -24.40 3.43
CA ALA A 67 -11.39 -24.31 3.75
C ALA A 67 -12.23 -25.31 2.94
N HIS A 68 -12.07 -25.41 1.62
CA HIS A 68 -12.87 -26.30 0.79
C HIS A 68 -12.70 -27.78 1.17
N LYS A 69 -11.46 -28.22 1.39
CA LYS A 69 -11.12 -29.60 1.78
C LYS A 69 -11.25 -29.86 3.28
N GLU A 70 -11.60 -28.85 4.07
CA GLU A 70 -11.63 -28.91 5.54
C GLU A 70 -10.31 -29.45 6.13
N SER A 71 -9.20 -29.14 5.44
CA SER A 71 -7.87 -29.59 5.80
C SER A 71 -7.32 -28.70 6.90
N LYS A 72 -7.39 -29.19 8.14
CA LYS A 72 -6.85 -28.50 9.31
C LYS A 72 -5.37 -28.15 9.14
N CYS A 73 -4.58 -29.03 8.53
CA CYS A 73 -3.16 -28.78 8.30
C CYS A 73 -2.94 -27.56 7.39
N ALA A 74 -3.67 -27.47 6.27
CA ALA A 74 -3.57 -26.31 5.37
C ALA A 74 -4.05 -25.02 6.06
N LEU A 75 -5.11 -25.08 6.84
CA LEU A 75 -5.65 -23.93 7.55
C LEU A 75 -4.70 -23.44 8.67
N ILE A 76 -4.03 -24.36 9.37
CA ILE A 76 -2.98 -24.03 10.36
C ILE A 76 -1.78 -23.37 9.67
N VAL A 77 -1.33 -23.88 8.52
CA VAL A 77 -0.24 -23.26 7.76
C VAL A 77 -0.62 -21.84 7.33
N PHE A 78 -1.83 -21.65 6.81
CA PHE A 78 -2.37 -20.32 6.47
C PHE A 78 -2.32 -19.38 7.67
N PHE A 79 -2.84 -19.84 8.82
CA PHE A 79 -2.87 -19.08 10.06
C PHE A 79 -1.46 -18.65 10.49
N ILE A 80 -0.49 -19.56 10.50
CA ILE A 80 0.89 -19.26 10.87
C ILE A 80 1.49 -18.20 9.93
N VAL A 81 1.29 -18.35 8.61
CA VAL A 81 1.79 -17.38 7.63
C VAL A 81 1.17 -16.00 7.85
N MET A 82 -0.14 -15.91 8.11
CA MET A 82 -0.82 -14.64 8.41
C MET A 82 -0.33 -14.00 9.71
N CYS A 83 -0.10 -14.78 10.76
CA CYS A 83 0.45 -14.29 12.02
C CYS A 83 1.87 -13.72 11.83
N LEU A 84 2.73 -14.44 11.10
CA LEU A 84 4.08 -13.98 10.80
C LEU A 84 4.08 -12.71 9.94
N ALA A 85 3.21 -12.65 8.93
CA ALA A 85 3.06 -11.46 8.08
C ALA A 85 2.59 -10.25 8.90
N THR A 86 1.61 -10.43 9.78
CA THR A 86 1.11 -9.37 10.67
C THR A 86 2.19 -8.88 11.63
N ALA A 87 2.98 -9.79 12.22
CA ALA A 87 4.10 -9.44 13.08
C ALA A 87 5.21 -8.68 12.33
N GLY A 88 5.50 -9.08 11.09
CA GLY A 88 6.42 -8.37 10.20
C GLY A 88 5.95 -6.95 9.89
N MET A 89 4.67 -6.79 9.52
CA MET A 89 4.08 -5.47 9.25
C MET A 89 4.07 -4.57 10.48
N LEU A 90 3.85 -5.12 11.67
CA LEU A 90 3.93 -4.33 12.91
C LEU A 90 5.33 -3.77 13.12
N ARG A 91 6.39 -4.56 12.87
CA ARG A 91 7.77 -4.07 12.94
C ARG A 91 8.01 -2.96 11.94
N THR A 92 7.60 -3.13 10.68
CA THR A 92 7.77 -2.09 9.66
C THR A 92 6.97 -0.83 9.97
N ALA A 93 5.76 -0.97 10.50
CA ALA A 93 4.92 0.17 10.90
C ALA A 93 5.57 0.96 12.04
N ILE A 94 6.09 0.28 13.07
CA ILE A 94 6.83 0.94 14.17
C ILE A 94 8.09 1.63 13.63
N SER A 95 8.87 0.94 12.80
CA SER A 95 10.06 1.54 12.17
C SER A 95 9.70 2.76 11.31
N LEU A 96 8.60 2.72 10.57
CA LEU A 96 8.12 3.85 9.76
C LEU A 96 7.75 5.04 10.65
N VAL A 97 7.08 4.81 11.78
CA VAL A 97 6.70 5.86 12.74
C VAL A 97 7.93 6.50 13.40
N ILE A 98 8.91 5.69 13.82
CA ILE A 98 10.14 6.20 14.43
C ILE A 98 10.96 6.99 13.41
N ALA A 99 11.07 6.46 12.19
CA ALA A 99 11.89 7.04 11.15
C ALA A 99 11.17 8.15 10.38
N ARG A 100 9.91 8.53 10.66
CA ARG A 100 9.19 9.60 9.92
C ARG A 100 10.03 10.85 9.58
N PRO A 101 10.80 11.45 10.52
CA PRO A 101 11.60 12.63 10.19
C PRO A 101 12.79 12.36 9.24
N GLU A 102 13.34 11.14 9.24
CA GLU A 102 14.43 10.71 8.35
C GLU A 102 13.92 10.01 7.08
N MET A 103 12.71 9.46 7.12
CA MET A 103 12.10 8.76 6.00
C MET A 103 11.70 9.72 4.90
N SER A 104 11.33 10.96 5.20
CA SER A 104 11.13 11.98 4.17
C SER A 104 12.44 12.26 3.40
N SER A 105 13.60 12.28 4.07
CA SER A 105 14.90 12.45 3.41
C SER A 105 15.37 11.18 2.67
N ILE A 106 15.06 9.99 3.19
CA ILE A 106 15.42 8.71 2.54
C ILE A 106 14.50 8.39 1.36
N LEU A 107 13.19 8.60 1.50
CA LEU A 107 12.22 8.47 0.40
C LEU A 107 12.51 9.49 -0.68
N SER A 108 12.82 10.74 -0.30
CA SER A 108 13.24 11.75 -1.28
C SER A 108 14.49 11.32 -2.03
N GLU A 109 15.50 10.74 -1.36
CA GLU A 109 16.73 10.28 -2.00
C GLU A 109 16.56 9.02 -2.86
N HIS A 110 15.78 8.03 -2.41
CA HIS A 110 15.49 6.81 -3.17
C HIS A 110 14.53 7.05 -4.34
N PHE A 111 13.60 7.99 -4.19
CA PHE A 111 12.67 8.43 -5.22
C PHE A 111 13.08 9.79 -5.80
N LYS A 112 14.40 10.12 -5.82
CA LYS A 112 15.01 11.09 -6.76
C LYS A 112 14.86 10.55 -8.19
N THR A 113 13.62 10.37 -8.59
CA THR A 113 13.24 10.15 -9.96
C THR A 113 13.02 11.56 -10.45
N ASP A 114 13.81 11.98 -11.43
CA ASP A 114 13.71 13.28 -12.14
C ASP A 114 12.35 13.47 -12.86
N SER A 115 11.37 12.60 -12.58
CA SER A 115 10.01 12.64 -13.05
C SER A 115 9.19 13.55 -12.15
N SER A 116 9.11 14.82 -12.53
CA SER A 116 8.02 15.70 -12.10
C SER A 116 6.67 15.01 -12.26
N LEU A 117 5.78 15.23 -11.28
CA LEU A 117 4.39 14.80 -11.39
C LEU A 117 3.78 15.37 -12.69
N THR A 118 3.20 14.49 -13.50
CA THR A 118 2.53 14.88 -14.75
C THR A 118 1.14 15.43 -14.45
N LYS A 119 0.52 16.10 -15.43
CA LYS A 119 -0.87 16.60 -15.31
C LYS A 119 -1.88 15.48 -15.02
N ASP A 120 -1.64 14.28 -15.51
CA ASP A 120 -2.49 13.11 -15.20
C ASP A 120 -2.36 12.71 -13.73
N GLN A 121 -1.14 12.78 -13.18
CA GLN A 121 -0.89 12.52 -11.76
C GLN A 121 -1.46 13.64 -10.88
N GLU A 122 -1.46 14.88 -11.35
CA GLU A 122 -2.14 16.01 -10.70
C GLU A 122 -3.63 15.75 -10.51
N GLN A 123 -4.34 15.33 -11.56
CA GLN A 123 -5.78 15.04 -11.46
C GLN A 123 -6.07 13.92 -10.45
N ALA A 124 -5.20 12.91 -10.37
CA ALA A 124 -5.35 11.82 -9.40
C ALA A 124 -4.98 12.25 -7.96
N LEU A 125 -4.02 13.15 -7.80
CA LEU A 125 -3.46 13.53 -6.50
C LEU A 125 -4.20 14.70 -5.86
N ASN A 126 -4.82 15.60 -6.62
CA ASN A 126 -5.62 16.72 -6.12
C ASN A 126 -6.67 16.33 -5.05
N PRO A 127 -7.56 15.33 -5.27
CA PRO A 127 -8.54 14.96 -4.25
C PRO A 127 -7.89 14.35 -3.00
N ILE A 128 -6.73 13.70 -3.15
CA ILE A 128 -5.98 13.13 -2.03
C ILE A 128 -5.36 14.26 -1.20
N GLN A 129 -4.77 15.26 -1.85
CA GLN A 129 -4.17 16.43 -1.20
C GLN A 129 -5.19 17.23 -0.39
N GLU A 130 -6.38 17.46 -0.96
CA GLU A 130 -7.48 18.13 -0.27
C GLU A 130 -8.03 17.30 0.88
N HIS A 131 -8.17 15.98 0.71
CA HIS A 131 -8.77 15.13 1.74
C HIS A 131 -7.84 14.86 2.92
N PHE A 132 -6.53 14.70 2.66
CA PHE A 132 -5.54 14.33 3.67
C PHE A 132 -4.63 15.48 4.12
N HIS A 133 -4.89 16.72 3.66
CA HIS A 133 -4.10 17.90 4.01
C HIS A 133 -2.58 17.69 3.79
N CYS A 134 -2.24 17.15 2.62
CA CYS A 134 -0.88 16.85 2.21
C CYS A 134 -0.57 17.46 0.84
N CYS A 135 0.71 17.55 0.47
CA CYS A 135 1.11 18.11 -0.82
C CYS A 135 2.22 17.27 -1.47
N GLY A 136 2.05 16.94 -2.74
CA GLY A 136 2.99 16.08 -3.46
C GLY A 136 3.01 14.64 -2.94
N LEU A 137 3.93 13.82 -3.45
CA LEU A 137 3.95 12.39 -3.20
C LEU A 137 5.03 11.99 -2.19
N PHE A 138 6.28 12.37 -2.42
CA PHE A 138 7.42 11.99 -1.57
C PHE A 138 8.22 13.19 -1.07
N ASN A 139 8.34 14.27 -1.87
CA ASN A 139 9.16 15.45 -1.55
C ASN A 139 8.35 16.66 -1.11
N GLY A 140 7.08 16.48 -0.74
CA GLY A 140 6.20 17.59 -0.41
C GLY A 140 5.85 18.39 -1.67
N TYR A 141 5.68 19.71 -1.52
CA TYR A 141 5.44 20.62 -2.64
C TYR A 141 6.53 20.57 -3.74
N ARG A 142 7.74 20.11 -3.41
CA ARG A 142 8.88 20.07 -4.35
C ARG A 142 8.71 19.04 -5.47
N ASP A 143 7.76 18.12 -5.34
CA ASP A 143 7.39 17.22 -6.45
C ASP A 143 6.71 17.98 -7.61
N TRP A 144 6.16 19.16 -7.31
CA TRP A 144 5.62 20.11 -8.28
C TRP A 144 6.71 21.10 -8.67
N ARG A 145 7.29 20.98 -9.87
CA ARG A 145 8.41 21.86 -10.32
C ARG A 145 8.00 23.33 -10.36
N ASP A 146 7.07 23.66 -11.28
CA ASP A 146 6.82 25.04 -11.68
C ASP A 146 5.52 25.60 -11.07
N GLU A 147 4.49 24.78 -10.94
CA GLU A 147 3.17 25.19 -10.47
C GLU A 147 2.64 24.20 -9.43
N VAL A 148 2.56 24.65 -8.18
CA VAL A 148 1.95 23.89 -7.09
C VAL A 148 0.43 23.97 -7.26
N PRO A 149 -0.31 22.86 -7.31
CA PRO A 149 -1.77 22.88 -7.47
C PRO A 149 -2.48 23.57 -6.30
N ASP A 150 -3.68 24.12 -6.52
CA ASP A 150 -4.47 24.77 -5.45
C ASP A 150 -4.91 23.79 -4.35
N SER A 151 -5.01 22.51 -4.67
CA SER A 151 -5.31 21.43 -3.72
C SER A 151 -4.25 21.28 -2.61
N CYS A 152 -3.03 21.82 -2.82
CA CYS A 152 -1.99 21.90 -1.79
C CYS A 152 -2.15 23.07 -0.82
N ASN A 153 -3.09 23.99 -1.05
CA ASN A 153 -3.25 25.17 -0.21
C ASN A 153 -3.65 24.76 1.21
N CYS A 154 -2.87 25.24 2.17
CA CYS A 154 -3.17 25.07 3.58
C CYS A 154 -4.27 26.05 3.97
N VAL A 155 -5.51 25.56 3.99
CA VAL A 155 -6.72 26.30 4.33
C VAL A 155 -7.33 25.70 5.60
N ASN A 156 -7.54 26.53 6.62
CA ASN A 156 -8.10 26.12 7.92
C ASN A 156 -7.40 24.90 8.56
N PRO A 157 -6.10 25.00 8.87
CA PRO A 157 -5.36 23.87 9.46
C PRO A 157 -5.99 23.43 10.78
N ASN A 158 -6.20 22.12 10.92
CA ASN A 158 -6.65 21.49 12.16
C ASN A 158 -5.48 21.33 13.14
N ALA A 159 -5.79 20.94 14.39
CA ALA A 159 -4.78 20.61 15.38
C ALA A 159 -3.95 19.39 14.92
N GLY A 160 -2.72 19.63 14.46
CA GLY A 160 -1.80 18.60 13.95
C GLY A 160 -1.32 18.85 12.53
N ASP A 161 -2.01 19.72 11.77
CA ASP A 161 -1.59 20.06 10.42
C ASP A 161 -0.38 21.00 10.44
N THR A 162 0.53 20.82 9.49
CA THR A 162 1.75 21.62 9.37
C THR A 162 1.83 22.25 7.99
N CYS A 163 2.15 23.54 7.95
CA CYS A 163 2.14 24.32 6.73
C CYS A 163 3.44 25.10 6.56
N GLU A 164 3.85 25.26 5.30
CA GLU A 164 5.05 26.00 4.92
C GLU A 164 4.69 27.12 3.94
N MET A 165 5.42 28.22 4.00
CA MET A 165 5.25 29.34 3.08
C MET A 165 6.13 29.13 1.84
N VAL A 166 5.50 29.07 0.67
CA VAL A 166 6.18 28.91 -0.63
C VAL A 166 5.63 29.98 -1.56
N SER A 167 6.48 30.82 -2.15
CA SER A 167 6.09 31.84 -3.15
C SER A 167 4.84 32.68 -2.78
N SER A 168 4.76 33.14 -1.53
CA SER A 168 3.65 33.94 -0.95
C SER A 168 2.33 33.20 -0.73
N ARG A 169 2.30 31.87 -0.79
CA ARG A 169 1.16 31.01 -0.44
C ARG A 169 1.53 30.00 0.66
N SER A 170 0.58 29.68 1.54
CA SER A 170 0.75 28.63 2.55
C SER A 170 0.33 27.28 1.96
N VAL A 171 1.24 26.30 1.99
CA VAL A 171 1.00 24.95 1.46
C VAL A 171 1.21 23.89 2.56
N TRP A 172 0.55 22.74 2.43
CA TRP A 172 0.77 21.61 3.34
C TRP A 172 2.22 21.12 3.28
N SER A 173 2.85 20.96 4.45
CA SER A 173 4.25 20.50 4.56
C SER A 173 4.37 18.97 4.36
N GLN A 174 3.35 18.21 4.78
CA GLN A 174 3.41 16.76 4.76
C GLN A 174 3.26 16.17 3.35
N PRO A 175 4.09 15.20 2.94
CA PRO A 175 3.93 14.48 1.67
C PRO A 175 2.83 13.41 1.77
N CYS A 176 2.01 13.26 0.71
CA CYS A 176 0.88 12.33 0.72
C CYS A 176 1.32 10.86 0.75
N GLY A 177 2.49 10.52 0.22
CA GLY A 177 3.00 9.15 0.19
C GLY A 177 3.20 8.56 1.60
N LEU A 178 3.58 9.37 2.59
CA LEU A 178 3.72 8.92 3.97
C LEU A 178 2.37 8.59 4.61
N ILE A 179 1.33 9.38 4.32
CA ILE A 179 -0.03 9.15 4.83
C ILE A 179 -0.63 7.92 4.15
N LEU A 180 -0.51 7.83 2.83
CA LEU A 180 -1.00 6.70 2.05
C LEU A 180 -0.33 5.40 2.48
N THR A 181 0.99 5.39 2.69
CA THR A 181 1.70 4.19 3.15
C THR A 181 1.24 3.73 4.54
N GLU A 182 1.01 4.66 5.46
CA GLU A 182 0.45 4.34 6.78
C GLU A 182 -0.96 3.75 6.67
N TYR A 183 -1.82 4.40 5.90
CA TYR A 183 -3.21 3.98 5.73
C TYR A 183 -3.29 2.58 5.09
N VAL A 184 -2.48 2.33 4.06
CA VAL A 184 -2.38 1.02 3.40
C VAL A 184 -1.85 -0.04 4.36
N MET A 185 -0.83 0.27 5.18
CA MET A 185 -0.33 -0.68 6.19
C MET A 185 -1.43 -1.05 7.19
N VAL A 186 -2.16 -0.07 7.72
CA VAL A 186 -3.25 -0.30 8.69
C VAL A 186 -4.36 -1.17 8.09
N ILE A 187 -4.82 -0.86 6.88
CA ILE A 187 -5.84 -1.67 6.18
C ILE A 187 -5.33 -3.10 5.98
N THR A 188 -4.10 -3.26 5.50
CA THR A 188 -3.53 -4.58 5.22
C THR A 188 -3.39 -5.42 6.49
N MET A 189 -2.97 -4.81 7.61
CA MET A 189 -2.94 -5.45 8.93
C MET A 189 -4.33 -5.89 9.38
N ALA A 190 -5.35 -5.03 9.23
CA ALA A 190 -6.72 -5.36 9.61
C ALA A 190 -7.29 -6.53 8.78
N VAL A 191 -6.99 -6.57 7.48
CA VAL A 191 -7.37 -7.66 6.58
C VAL A 191 -6.70 -8.96 7.00
N PHE A 192 -5.38 -8.97 7.22
CA PHE A 192 -4.66 -10.19 7.60
C PHE A 192 -5.10 -10.72 8.97
N PHE A 193 -5.32 -9.84 9.94
CA PHE A 193 -5.83 -10.23 11.25
C PHE A 193 -7.23 -10.84 11.14
N SER A 194 -8.09 -10.24 10.33
CA SER A 194 -9.45 -10.73 10.09
C SER A 194 -9.43 -12.09 9.37
N LEU A 195 -8.61 -12.28 8.35
CA LEU A 195 -8.43 -13.57 7.66
C LEU A 195 -7.85 -14.64 8.58
N ALA A 196 -6.89 -14.28 9.45
CA ALA A 196 -6.35 -15.20 10.45
C ALA A 196 -7.43 -15.62 11.46
N ALA A 197 -8.29 -14.70 11.90
CA ALA A 197 -9.41 -15.03 12.78
C ALA A 197 -10.49 -15.87 12.09
N LEU A 198 -10.57 -15.80 10.75
CA LEU A 198 -11.47 -16.61 9.92
C LEU A 198 -10.94 -18.03 9.63
N ALA A 199 -9.65 -18.29 9.84
CA ALA A 199 -8.99 -19.57 9.60
C ALA A 199 -8.99 -20.43 10.88
#